data_AF-A0A847FF10-F1
#
_entry.id   AF-A0A847FF10-F1
#
_cell.length_a   1.000
_cell.length_b   1.000
_cell.length_c   1.000
_cell.angle_alpha   90.00
_cell.angle_beta   90.00
_cell.angle_gamma   90.00
#
_symmetry.space_group_name_H-M   'P 1'
#
loop_
_entity.id
_entity.type
_entity.pdbx_description
1 polymer ?
#
loop_
_entity_poly.entity_id
_entity_poly.type
_entity_poly.pdbx_seq_one_letter_code
_entity_poly.pdbx_strand_id
1 'polypeptide(L)' 'MRVRFKRSAVLIIALVMVLAALPSLPAHAQVKTGVVNSRAVVVYPNSIIFTIDLESQAQITDIRLNYRVERDSFVDVICE' A
#
# COMPACT_ATOMS: atom_id res chain seq x y z
N MET A 1 5.25 -55.15 12.40
CA MET A 1 4.42 -53.94 12.14
C MET A 1 4.94 -52.65 12.80
N ARG A 2 5.73 -52.68 13.89
CA ARG A 2 6.28 -51.48 14.57
C ARG A 2 7.35 -50.69 13.80
N VAL A 3 8.04 -51.29 12.83
CA VAL A 3 9.16 -50.65 12.10
C VAL A 3 8.66 -49.60 11.09
N ARG A 4 7.48 -49.80 10.50
CA ARG A 4 6.90 -48.86 9.52
C ARG A 4 6.51 -47.52 10.15
N PHE A 5 6.00 -47.52 11.38
CA PHE A 5 5.64 -46.32 12.13
C PHE A 5 6.86 -45.46 12.50
N LYS A 6 7.99 -46.09 12.85
CA LYS A 6 9.23 -45.36 13.14
C LYS A 6 9.78 -44.66 11.89
N ARG A 7 9.68 -45.30 10.72
CA ARG A 7 10.11 -44.69 9.44
C ARG A 7 9.21 -43.53 9.01
N SER A 8 7.89 -43.62 9.21
CA SER A 8 6.99 -42.50 8.90
C SER A 8 7.20 -41.32 9.84
N ALA A 9 7.47 -41.57 11.14
CA ALA A 9 7.77 -40.52 12.10
C ALA A 9 9.03 -39.73 11.72
N VAL A 10 10.09 -40.42 11.28
CA VAL A 10 11.32 -39.77 10.81
C VAL A 10 11.06 -38.92 9.56
N LEU A 11 10.25 -39.41 8.63
CA LEU A 11 9.84 -38.65 7.43
C LEU A 11 9.06 -37.38 7.77
N ILE A 12 8.15 -37.45 8.74
CA ILE A 12 7.36 -36.30 9.19
C ILE A 12 8.28 -35.27 9.86
N ILE A 13 9.20 -35.70 10.72
CA ILE A 13 10.16 -34.81 11.38
C ILE A 13 11.06 -34.13 10.35
N ALA A 14 11.58 -34.89 9.37
CA ALA A 14 12.41 -34.35 8.30
C ALA A 14 11.63 -33.32 7.45
N LEU A 15 10.37 -33.61 7.13
CA LEU A 15 9.51 -32.68 6.39
C LEU A 15 9.28 -31.38 7.17
N VAL A 16 8.97 -31.45 8.47
CA VAL A 16 8.79 -30.28 9.33
C VAL A 16 10.09 -29.45 9.41
N MET A 17 11.24 -30.13 9.49
CA MET A 17 12.55 -29.46 9.53
C MET A 17 12.86 -28.72 8.22
N VAL A 18 12.48 -29.31 7.07
CA VAL A 18 12.59 -28.64 5.76
C VAL A 18 11.64 -27.46 5.67
N LEU A 19 10.38 -27.60 6.13
CA LEU A 19 9.44 -26.48 6.13
C LEU A 19 9.88 -25.35 7.07
N ALA A 20 10.48 -25.66 8.22
CA ALA A 20 11.00 -24.67 9.15
C ALA A 20 12.27 -23.95 8.64
N ALA A 21 13.02 -24.59 7.75
CA ALA A 21 14.22 -24.01 7.13
C ALA A 21 13.90 -23.12 5.91
N LEU A 22 12.66 -23.14 5.41
CA LEU A 22 12.24 -22.22 4.35
C LEU A 22 12.20 -20.80 4.93
N PRO A 23 12.86 -19.82 4.28
CA PRO A 23 12.73 -18.42 4.69
C PRO A 23 11.25 -18.05 4.65
N SER A 24 10.78 -17.33 5.67
CA SER A 24 9.42 -16.79 5.67
C SER A 24 9.24 -15.99 4.39
N LEU A 25 8.39 -16.48 3.48
CA LEU A 25 7.90 -15.67 2.36
C LEU A 25 7.37 -14.36 2.97
N PRO A 26 7.72 -13.19 2.42
CA PRO A 26 7.15 -11.94 2.90
C PRO A 26 5.63 -12.07 2.74
N ALA A 27 4.94 -12.29 3.85
CA ALA A 27 3.51 -12.11 3.90
C ALA A 27 3.32 -10.64 3.53
N HIS A 28 2.75 -10.37 2.36
CA HIS A 28 2.33 -9.04 1.96
C HIS A 28 1.15 -8.63 2.86
N ALA A 29 1.42 -8.45 4.15
CA ALA A 29 0.57 -7.70 5.03
C ALA A 29 0.51 -6.32 4.39
N GLN A 30 -0.68 -5.96 3.94
CA GLN A 30 -0.97 -4.66 3.35
C GLN A 30 -0.50 -3.61 4.36
N VAL A 31 0.71 -3.07 4.14
CA VAL A 31 1.35 -2.17 5.07
C VAL A 31 0.44 -0.96 5.17
N LYS A 32 0.06 -0.62 6.40
CA LYS A 32 -0.83 0.50 6.68
C LYS A 32 -0.10 1.78 6.29
N THR A 33 -0.32 2.26 5.08
CA THR A 33 0.14 3.57 4.62
C THR A 33 -0.73 4.63 5.29
N GLY A 34 -0.13 5.43 6.16
CA GLY A 34 -0.79 6.54 6.82
C GLY A 34 -0.62 7.80 5.99
N VAL A 35 -1.71 8.48 5.63
CA VAL A 35 -1.63 9.85 5.12
C VAL A 35 -1.45 10.76 6.33
N VAL A 36 -0.28 11.39 6.44
CA VAL A 36 0.04 12.32 7.53
C VAL A 36 -0.60 13.66 7.27
N ASN A 37 -0.51 14.12 6.02
CA ASN A 37 -1.06 15.40 5.61
C ASN A 37 -1.46 15.35 4.13
N SER A 38 -2.49 16.11 3.79
CA SER A 38 -2.93 16.30 2.41
C SER A 38 -3.42 17.74 2.25
N ARG A 39 -2.76 18.49 1.38
CA ARG A 39 -3.09 19.89 1.10
C ARG A 39 -3.22 20.11 -0.40
N ALA A 40 -4.24 20.88 -0.79
CA ALA A 40 -4.37 21.43 -2.12
C ALA A 40 -4.30 22.96 -2.05
N VAL A 41 -3.48 23.58 -2.89
CA VAL A 41 -3.36 25.03 -2.99
C VAL A 41 -3.65 25.44 -4.42
N VAL A 42 -4.66 26.29 -4.60
CA VAL A 42 -4.95 26.89 -5.90
C VAL A 42 -4.02 28.08 -6.12
N VAL A 43 -3.25 28.03 -7.20
CA VAL A 43 -2.38 29.11 -7.67
C VAL A 43 -3.02 29.69 -8.92
N TYR A 44 -3.75 30.78 -8.72
CA TYR A 44 -4.43 31.49 -9.79
C TYR A 44 -3.41 32.05 -10.80
N PRO A 45 -3.70 32.02 -12.12
CA PRO A 45 -4.93 31.52 -12.74
C PRO A 45 -4.88 30.04 -13.16
N ASN A 46 -3.71 29.41 -13.12
CA ASN A 46 -3.43 28.30 -14.05
C ASN A 46 -3.09 26.97 -13.38
N SER A 47 -2.82 26.93 -12.07
CA SER A 47 -2.32 25.71 -11.44
C SER A 47 -2.96 25.42 -10.09
N ILE A 48 -3.02 24.13 -9.78
CA ILE A 48 -3.41 23.62 -8.47
C ILE A 48 -2.26 22.72 -8.02
N ILE A 49 -1.71 23.00 -6.85
CA ILE A 49 -0.59 22.26 -6.27
C ILE A 49 -1.16 21.32 -5.21
N PHE A 50 -0.94 20.02 -5.39
CA PHE A 50 -1.28 18.99 -4.41
C PHE A 50 -0.02 18.56 -3.68
N THR A 51 -0.05 18.61 -2.35
CA THR A 51 1.04 18.16 -1.48
C THR A 51 0.47 17.09 -0.56
N ILE A 52 1.10 15.91 -0.55
CA ILE A 52 0.70 14.79 0.29
C ILE A 52 1.94 14.30 1.03
N ASP A 53 1.85 14.26 2.35
CA ASP A 53 2.85 13.69 3.23
C ASP A 53 2.40 12.28 3.63
N LEU A 54 3.21 11.28 3.27
CA LEU A 54 2.93 9.87 3.47
C LEU A 54 3.92 9.29 4.48
N GLU A 55 3.43 8.53 5.44
CA GLU A 55 4.25 7.71 6.32
C GLU A 55 4.03 6.23 5.98
N SER A 56 5.11 5.53 5.67
CA SER A 56 5.08 4.12 5.29
C SER A 56 6.25 3.36 5.90
N GLN A 57 5.96 2.19 6.45
CA GLN A 57 6.97 1.25 6.95
C GLN A 57 7.57 0.38 5.84
N ALA A 58 7.03 0.46 4.63
CA ALA A 58 7.52 -0.23 3.45
C ALA A 58 7.75 0.74 2.29
N GLN A 59 8.58 0.32 1.34
CA GLN A 59 8.88 1.09 0.15
C GLN A 59 7.60 1.34 -0.66
N ILE A 60 7.33 2.61 -0.98
CA ILE A 60 6.21 3.01 -1.82
C ILE A 60 6.60 2.77 -3.27
N THR A 61 5.87 1.89 -3.97
CA THR A 61 6.16 1.52 -5.36
C THR A 61 5.26 2.23 -6.37
N ASP A 62 4.06 2.64 -5.98
CA ASP A 62 3.08 3.32 -6.83
C ASP A 62 2.27 4.32 -6.01
N ILE A 63 1.96 5.49 -6.59
CA ILE A 63 1.14 6.56 -6.00
C ILE A 63 0.15 7.03 -7.05
N ARG A 64 -1.15 6.98 -6.74
CA ARG A 64 -2.22 7.46 -7.61
C ARG A 64 -2.99 8.59 -6.95
N LEU A 65 -2.97 9.77 -7.57
CA LEU A 65 -3.74 10.93 -7.15
C LEU A 65 -5.14 10.89 -7.79
N ASN A 66 -6.19 10.91 -6.97
CA ASN A 66 -7.56 11.06 -7.42
C ASN A 66 -8.09 12.42 -6.98
N TYR A 67 -8.44 13.29 -7.93
CA TYR A 67 -8.92 14.64 -7.66
C TYR A 67 -10.12 14.98 -8.56
N ARG A 68 -10.97 15.88 -8.07
CA ARG A 68 -12.11 16.45 -8.80
C ARG A 68 -11.95 17.96 -8.84
N VAL A 69 -12.06 18.55 -10.03
CA VAL A 69 -12.06 20.00 -10.22
C VAL A 69 -13.50 20.43 -10.50
N GLU A 70 -14.05 21.26 -9.62
CA GLU A 70 -15.32 21.95 -9.85
C GLU A 70 -15.01 23.40 -10.20
N ARG A 71 -15.52 23.86 -11.36
CA ARG A 71 -15.29 25.21 -11.86
C ARG A 71 -16.60 25.97 -11.76
N ASP A 72 -16.73 26.78 -10.72
CA ASP A 72 -17.81 27.77 -10.65
C ASP A 72 -17.45 28.92 -11.60
N SER A 73 -18.20 29.06 -12.69
CA SER A 73 -18.13 30.28 -13.52
C SER A 73 -18.87 31.38 -12.78
N PHE A 74 -18.14 32.36 -12.26
CA PHE A 74 -18.75 33.58 -11.74
C PHE A 74 -19.54 34.28 -12.86
N VAL A 75 -20.73 34.76 -12.51
CA VAL A 75 -21.73 35.40 -13.37
C VAL A 75 -21.08 36.48 -14.26
N ASP A 76 -21.51 36.51 -15.52
CA ASP A 76 -21.09 37.49 -16.52
C ASP A 76 -21.44 38.91 -16.01
N VAL A 77 -20.43 39.66 -15.56
CA VAL A 77 -20.62 41.04 -15.13
C VAL A 77 -20.69 41.89 -16.39
N ILE A 78 -21.89 42.01 -16.93
CA ILE A 78 -22.19 42.99 -17.97
C ILE A 78 -22.28 44.35 -17.27
N CYS A 79 -21.29 45.21 -17.48
CA CYS A 79 -21.42 46.63 -17.17
C CYS A 79 -22.19 47.29 -18.31
N GLU A 80 -23.41 47.76 -18.04
CA GLU A 80 -24.11 48.73 -18.90
C GLU A 80 -23.53 50.15 -18.74
#